data_AF-A0A6B1F594-F1
#
_entry.id   AF-A0A6B1F594-F1
#
_cell.length_a   1.000
_cell.length_b   1.000
_cell.length_c   1.000
_cell.angle_alpha   90.00
_cell.angle_beta   90.00
_cell.angle_gamma   90.00
#
_symmetry.space_group_name_H-M   'P 1'
#
loop_
_entity.id
_entity.type
_entity.pdbx_description
1 polymer ?
#
loop_
_entity_poly.entity_id
_entity_poly.type
_entity_poly.pdbx_seq_one_letter_code
_entity_poly.pdbx_strand_id
1 'polypeptide(L)'
;ISFIPFLGAILGGVLALGLALFQFWENPLFIGVVGLIFVSGQILEGNILTPKIVGKSVGLHPVWILFSLSAFGFLFGFVGLMVAVPMAAIIGVFLRFGVKQYLDGVLYLGKTGKQGKQKGD
;
A
#
# COMPACT_ATOMS: atom_id res chain seq x y z
N ILE A 1 6.99 1.28 -11.15
CA ILE A 1 7.36 2.44 -10.33
C ILE A 1 7.54 1.96 -8.88
N SER A 2 8.65 1.43 -8.39
CA SER A 2 9.91 0.93 -8.91
C SER A 2 10.39 -0.06 -7.83
N PHE A 3 11.24 -1.02 -8.20
CA PHE A 3 11.73 -2.12 -7.36
C PHE A 3 12.45 -1.70 -6.05
N ILE A 4 12.65 -0.40 -5.84
CA ILE A 4 13.35 0.19 -4.70
C ILE A 4 12.52 1.38 -4.19
N PRO A 5 11.64 1.17 -3.20
CA PRO A 5 11.05 2.29 -2.46
C PRO A 5 12.18 3.15 -1.87
N PHE A 6 11.93 4.45 -1.72
CA PHE A 6 12.87 5.45 -1.19
C PHE A 6 14.04 5.87 -2.10
N LEU A 7 14.23 5.28 -3.28
CA LEU A 7 15.32 5.66 -4.18
C LEU A 7 15.25 7.15 -4.59
N GLY A 8 14.05 7.65 -4.89
CA GLY A 8 13.84 9.07 -5.21
C GLY A 8 14.12 9.99 -4.01
N ALA A 9 13.76 9.57 -2.80
CA ALA A 9 14.03 10.32 -1.57
C ALA A 9 15.54 10.39 -1.27
N ILE A 10 16.27 9.29 -1.47
CA ILE A 10 17.72 9.23 -1.28
C ILE A 10 18.43 10.12 -2.30
N LEU A 11 18.11 9.95 -3.59
CA LEU A 11 18.73 10.77 -4.66
C LEU A 11 18.39 12.26 -4.49
N GLY A 12 17.12 12.57 -4.24
CA GLY A 12 16.67 13.94 -3.98
C GLY A 12 17.35 14.56 -2.76
N GLY A 13 17.50 13.80 -1.67
CA GLY A 13 18.15 14.26 -0.45
C GLY A 13 19.65 14.51 -0.64
N VAL A 14 20.35 13.59 -1.31
CA VAL A 14 21.78 13.75 -1.64
C VAL A 14 21.99 14.97 -2.52
N LEU A 15 21.17 15.17 -3.54
CA LEU A 15 21.28 16.33 -4.43
C LEU A 15 20.95 17.63 -3.68
N ALA A 16 19.86 17.68 -2.92
CA ALA A 16 19.44 18.88 -2.19
C ALA A 16 20.48 19.29 -1.14
N LEU A 17 20.96 18.35 -0.32
CA LEU A 17 21.97 18.61 0.70
C LEU A 17 23.35 18.87 0.08
N GLY A 18 23.72 18.14 -0.98
CA GLY A 18 24.99 18.35 -1.69
C GLY A 18 25.07 19.75 -2.32
N LEU A 19 23.98 20.21 -2.93
CA LEU A 19 23.89 21.59 -3.45
C LEU A 19 23.90 22.63 -2.34
N ALA A 20 23.19 22.38 -1.22
CA ALA A 20 23.21 23.30 -0.09
C ALA A 20 24.61 23.44 0.52
N LEU A 21 25.34 22.32 0.66
CA LEU A 21 26.72 22.32 1.13
C LEU A 21 27.66 23.08 0.18
N PHE A 22 27.48 22.90 -1.13
CA PHE A 22 28.30 23.60 -2.13
C PHE A 22 28.01 25.10 -2.18
N GLN A 23 26.74 25.50 -2.06
CA GLN A 23 26.31 26.89 -2.20
C GLN A 23 26.40 27.71 -0.91
N PHE A 24 26.14 27.10 0.24
CA PHE A 24 26.03 27.78 1.54
C PHE A 24 27.09 27.30 2.54
N TRP A 25 28.26 26.89 2.07
CA TRP A 25 29.32 26.33 2.92
C TRP A 25 29.74 27.26 4.08
N GLU A 26 29.72 28.58 3.87
CA GLU A 26 30.05 29.59 4.91
C GLU A 26 28.91 29.86 5.88
N ASN A 27 27.68 29.42 5.57
CA ASN A 27 26.50 29.68 6.38
C ASN A 27 25.73 28.38 6.69
N PRO A 28 26.11 27.66 7.76
CA PRO A 28 25.49 26.39 8.12
C PRO A 28 24.00 26.50 8.44
N LEU A 29 23.50 27.71 8.73
CA LEU A 29 22.08 27.94 9.00
C LEU A 29 21.22 27.65 7.77
N PHE A 30 21.66 28.07 6.58
CA PHE A 30 20.95 27.79 5.33
C PHE A 30 20.96 26.32 4.95
N ILE A 31 22.06 25.61 5.22
CA ILE A 31 22.14 24.15 5.05
C ILE A 31 21.10 23.45 5.94
N GLY A 32 21.01 23.88 7.21
CA GLY A 32 19.99 23.39 8.14
C GLY A 32 18.55 23.64 7.66
N VAL A 33 18.29 24.83 7.09
CA VAL A 33 16.97 25.17 6.54
C VAL A 33 16.60 24.29 5.34
N VAL A 34 17.53 24.05 4.41
CA VAL A 34 17.29 23.15 3.27
C VAL A 34 16.99 21.73 3.76
N GLY A 35 17.77 21.22 4.70
CA GLY A 35 17.53 19.92 5.32
C GLY A 35 16.16 19.84 6.00
N LEU A 36 15.78 20.88 6.75
CA LEU A 36 14.49 20.96 7.42
C LEU A 36 13.32 20.93 6.42
N ILE A 37 13.40 21.72 5.35
CA ILE A 37 12.37 21.76 4.30
C ILE A 37 12.25 20.38 3.64
N PHE A 38 13.39 19.77 3.29
CA PHE A 38 13.41 18.45 2.66
C PHE A 38 12.77 17.39 3.55
N VAL A 39 13.18 17.30 4.83
CA VAL A 39 12.63 16.34 5.80
C VAL A 39 11.14 16.58 6.03
N SER A 40 10.73 17.85 6.17
CA SER A 40 9.31 18.20 6.34
C SER A 40 8.48 17.77 5.13
N GLY A 41 9.00 17.99 3.92
CA GLY A 41 8.40 17.51 2.68
C GLY A 41 8.26 15.99 2.65
N GLN A 42 9.29 15.24 3.05
CA GLN A 42 9.25 13.78 3.12
C GLN A 42 8.25 13.26 4.15
N ILE A 43 8.14 13.90 5.32
CA ILE A 43 7.13 13.57 6.33
C ILE A 43 5.73 13.82 5.77
N LEU A 44 5.51 14.96 5.10
CA LEU A 44 4.23 15.31 4.50
C LEU A 44 3.85 14.33 3.37
N GLU A 45 4.81 14.00 2.52
CA GLU A 45 4.65 13.05 1.42
C GLU A 45 4.32 11.66 1.96
N GLY A 46 5.06 11.15 2.94
CA GLY A 46 4.85 9.82 3.50
C GLY A 46 3.56 9.69 4.31
N ASN A 47 3.21 10.68 5.12
CA ASN A 47 2.09 10.58 6.07
C ASN A 47 0.76 11.10 5.51
N ILE A 48 0.77 12.00 4.53
CA ILE A 48 -0.46 12.62 4.01
C ILE A 48 -0.63 12.31 2.54
N LEU A 49 0.37 12.62 1.71
CA LEU A 49 0.24 12.58 0.26
C LEU A 49 0.13 11.13 -0.25
N THR A 50 1.01 10.26 0.22
CA THR A 50 1.02 8.83 -0.10
C THR A 50 -0.32 8.18 0.24
N PRO A 51 -0.83 8.19 1.49
CA PRO A 51 -2.10 7.54 1.81
C PRO A 51 -3.31 8.18 1.12
N LYS A 52 -3.27 9.48 0.81
CA LYS A 52 -4.32 10.17 0.05
C LYS A 52 -4.36 9.73 -1.41
N ILE A 53 -3.19 9.51 -2.02
CA ILE A 53 -3.06 9.05 -3.42
C ILE A 53 -3.34 7.55 -3.53
N VAL A 54 -2.79 6.73 -2.61
CA VAL A 54 -2.94 5.26 -2.62
C VAL A 54 -4.17 4.77 -1.84
N GLY A 55 -5.21 5.61 -1.75
CA GLY A 55 -6.37 5.49 -0.87
C GLY A 55 -6.85 4.08 -0.51
N LYS A 56 -7.01 3.89 0.81
CA LYS A 56 -7.46 2.69 1.57
C LYS A 56 -6.70 1.40 1.21
N SER A 57 -5.82 1.03 2.14
CA SER A 57 -5.12 -0.26 2.23
C SER A 57 -5.99 -1.42 1.77
N VAL A 58 -5.34 -2.42 1.17
CA VAL A 58 -5.84 -3.64 0.47
C VAL A 58 -6.95 -4.45 1.19
N GLY A 59 -7.44 -4.01 2.35
CA GLY A 59 -8.62 -4.53 3.04
C GLY A 59 -8.36 -5.86 3.75
N LEU A 60 -7.10 -6.29 3.81
CA LEU A 60 -6.70 -7.53 4.45
C LEU A 60 -6.61 -7.32 5.95
N HIS A 61 -7.41 -8.09 6.68
CA HIS A 61 -7.31 -8.17 8.13
C HIS A 61 -5.92 -8.74 8.53
N PRO A 62 -5.27 -8.24 9.61
CA PRO A 62 -3.94 -8.69 10.03
C PRO A 62 -3.79 -10.22 10.16
N VAL A 63 -4.88 -10.90 10.53
CA VAL A 63 -4.95 -12.37 10.62
C VAL A 63 -4.62 -13.06 9.29
N TRP A 64 -5.08 -12.52 8.15
CA TRP A 64 -4.79 -13.11 6.83
C TRP A 64 -3.31 -12.99 6.47
N ILE A 65 -2.65 -11.90 6.88
CA ILE A 65 -1.23 -11.69 6.63
C ILE A 65 -0.41 -12.70 7.44
N LEU A 66 -0.71 -12.84 8.74
CA LEU A 66 -0.08 -13.84 9.61
C LEU A 66 -0.28 -15.25 9.07
N PHE A 67 -1.51 -15.59 8.68
CA PHE A 67 -1.83 -16.90 8.12
C PHE A 67 -1.06 -17.19 6.84
N SER A 68 -1.01 -16.24 5.89
CA SER A 68 -0.26 -16.42 4.66
C SER A 68 1.25 -16.52 4.90
N LEU A 69 1.83 -15.74 5.82
CA LEU A 69 3.23 -15.88 6.20
C LEU A 69 3.54 -17.28 6.74
N SER A 70 2.70 -17.80 7.64
CA SER A 70 2.85 -19.14 8.18
C SER A 70 2.66 -20.22 7.10
N ALA A 71 1.61 -20.13 6.29
CA ALA A 71 1.29 -21.13 5.28
C ALA A 71 2.34 -21.17 4.15
N PHE A 72 2.68 -20.02 3.56
CA PHE A 72 3.65 -19.95 2.48
C PHE A 72 5.08 -20.16 3.00
N GLY A 73 5.39 -19.70 4.21
CA GLY A 73 6.65 -19.99 4.88
C GLY A 73 6.85 -21.49 5.14
N PHE A 74 5.79 -22.21 5.51
CA PHE A 74 5.84 -23.67 5.67
C PHE A 74 5.95 -24.41 4.33
N LEU A 75 5.18 -24.00 3.30
CA LEU A 75 5.12 -24.69 2.01
C LEU A 75 6.35 -24.45 1.12
N PHE A 76 6.87 -23.23 1.10
CA PHE A 76 7.92 -22.79 0.16
C PHE A 76 9.13 -22.16 0.85
N GLY A 77 9.20 -22.22 2.19
CA GLY A 77 10.32 -21.67 2.96
C GLY A 77 10.48 -20.15 2.79
N PHE A 78 11.73 -19.71 2.65
CA PHE A 78 12.08 -18.30 2.49
C PHE A 78 11.44 -17.65 1.25
N VAL A 79 11.39 -18.37 0.13
CA VAL A 79 10.75 -17.88 -1.10
C VAL A 79 9.26 -17.61 -0.86
N GLY A 80 8.61 -18.52 -0.13
CA GLY A 80 7.22 -18.36 0.30
C GLY A 80 6.99 -17.11 1.13
N LEU A 81 7.90 -16.79 2.06
CA LEU A 81 7.82 -15.57 2.86
C LEU A 81 7.93 -14.30 2.00
N MET A 82 8.79 -14.27 0.98
CA MET A 82 8.95 -13.11 0.10
C MET A 82 7.68 -12.79 -0.70
N VAL A 83 6.91 -13.82 -1.06
CA VAL A 83 5.68 -13.67 -1.85
C VAL A 83 4.39 -13.79 -1.02
N ALA A 84 4.47 -14.07 0.28
CA ALA A 84 3.32 -14.34 1.13
C ALA A 84 2.30 -13.20 1.13
N VAL A 85 2.75 -11.96 1.30
CA VAL A 85 1.90 -10.76 1.38
C VAL A 85 1.15 -10.47 0.07
N PRO A 86 1.80 -10.37 -1.11
CA PRO A 86 1.07 -10.16 -2.36
C PRO A 86 0.14 -11.33 -2.69
N MET A 87 0.53 -12.58 -2.39
CA MET A 87 -0.34 -13.73 -2.59
C MET A 87 -1.58 -13.70 -1.68
N ALA A 88 -1.42 -13.33 -0.41
CA ALA A 88 -2.52 -13.12 0.53
C ALA A 88 -3.53 -12.09 -0.01
N ALA A 89 -3.01 -10.99 -0.57
CA ALA A 89 -3.83 -9.94 -1.16
C ALA A 89 -4.64 -10.43 -2.36
N ILE A 90 -3.99 -11.15 -3.28
CA ILE A 90 -4.65 -11.71 -4.46
C ILE A 90 -5.79 -12.66 -4.03
N ILE A 91 -5.48 -13.64 -3.17
CA ILE A 91 -6.47 -14.60 -2.66
C ILE A 91 -7.61 -13.89 -1.92
N GLY A 92 -7.29 -12.92 -1.06
CA GLY A 92 -8.28 -12.16 -0.30
C GLY A 92 -9.25 -11.39 -1.20
N VAL A 93 -8.77 -10.81 -2.31
CA VAL A 93 -9.62 -10.14 -3.30
C VAL A 93 -10.52 -11.14 -4.02
N PHE A 94 -9.98 -12.27 -4.48
CA PHE A 94 -10.77 -13.31 -5.15
C PHE A 94 -11.87 -13.86 -4.24
N LEU A 95 -11.56 -14.17 -2.98
CA LEU A 95 -12.53 -14.66 -2.01
C LEU A 95 -13.62 -13.62 -1.75
N ARG A 96 -13.23 -12.36 -1.51
CA ARG A 96 -14.19 -11.27 -1.26
C ARG A 96 -15.14 -11.08 -2.43
N PHE A 97 -14.61 -11.12 -3.66
CA PHE A 97 -15.42 -10.95 -4.86
C PHE A 97 -16.31 -12.18 -5.12
N GLY A 98 -15.76 -13.39 -4.94
CA GLY A 98 -16.48 -14.65 -5.11
C GLY A 98 -17.65 -14.80 -4.12
N VAL A 99 -17.44 -14.47 -2.85
CA VAL A 99 -18.50 -14.50 -1.82
C VAL A 99 -19.60 -13.50 -2.15
N LYS A 100 -19.23 -12.26 -2.55
CA LYS A 100 -20.22 -11.25 -2.95
C LYS A 100 -21.05 -11.74 -4.15
N GLN A 101 -20.40 -12.29 -5.16
CA GLN A 101 -21.07 -12.83 -6.35
C GLN A 101 -21.96 -14.04 -6.04
N TYR A 102 -21.53 -14.90 -5.12
CA TYR A 102 -22.33 -16.05 -4.66
C TYR A 102 -23.60 -15.59 -3.95
N LEU A 103 -23.47 -14.62 -3.03
CA LEU A 103 -24.60 -14.07 -2.29
C LEU A 103 -25.56 -13.26 -3.18
N ASP A 104 -25.07 -12.54 -4.18
CA ASP A 104 -25.92 -11.81 -5.15
C ASP A 104 -26.47 -12.72 -6.28
N GLY A 105 -26.03 -13.98 -6.31
CA GLY A 105 -26.35 -14.94 -7.37
C GLY A 105 -27.77 -15.50 -7.27
N VAL A 106 -28.30 -15.94 -8.42
CA VAL A 106 -29.61 -16.61 -8.54
C VAL A 106 -29.68 -17.90 -7.71
N LEU A 107 -28.53 -18.53 -7.46
CA LEU A 107 -28.43 -19.72 -6.59
C LEU A 107 -28.74 -19.41 -5.12
N TYR A 108 -28.34 -18.23 -4.61
CA TYR A 108 -28.54 -17.86 -3.20
C TYR A 108 -29.85 -17.08 -2.99
N LEU A 109 -30.18 -16.11 -3.84
CA LEU A 109 -31.44 -15.35 -3.73
C LEU A 109 -32.68 -16.14 -4.17
N GLY A 110 -32.51 -17.22 -4.95
CA GLY A 110 -33.60 -17.92 -5.62
C GLY A 110 -34.32 -17.04 -6.65
N LYS A 111 -35.12 -17.66 -7.55
CA LYS A 111 -35.87 -16.91 -8.59
C LYS A 111 -36.86 -15.88 -8.01
N THR A 112 -37.29 -16.05 -6.76
CA THR A 112 -38.26 -15.17 -6.07
C THR A 112 -37.61 -13.90 -5.50
N GLY A 113 -36.35 -13.97 -5.03
CA GLY A 113 -35.67 -12.81 -4.42
C GLY A 113 -35.29 -11.71 -5.43
N LYS A 114 -35.05 -12.08 -6.69
CA LYS A 114 -34.69 -11.12 -7.74
C LYS A 114 -35.88 -10.23 -8.18
N GLN A 115 -37.11 -10.73 -8.12
CA GLN A 115 -38.32 -9.95 -8.42
C GLN A 115 -38.68 -8.94 -7.33
N GLY A 116 -38.37 -9.22 -6.05
CA GLY A 116 -38.61 -8.28 -4.94
C GLY A 116 -37.66 -7.09 -4.96
N LYS A 117 -36.39 -7.29 -5.32
CA LYS A 117 -35.39 -6.22 -5.42
C LYS A 117 -35.61 -5.26 -6.59
N GLN A 118 -36.35 -5.68 -7.62
CA GLN A 118 -36.58 -4.91 -8.85
C GLN A 118 -37.92 -4.15 -8.85
N LYS A 119 -38.78 -4.38 -7.84
CA LYS A 119 -40.12 -3.78 -7.72
C LYS A 119 -40.21 -2.70 -6.62
N GLY A 120 -39.11 -2.43 -5.93
CA GLY A 120 -39.01 -1.44 -4.85
C GLY A 120 -38.17 -0.21 -5.19
N ASP A 121 -37.71 -0.11 -6.45
CA ASP A 121 -37.10 1.09 -7.04
C ASP A 121 -38.15 1.86 -7.85
#